data_AF-A0A3R7BVM1-F1
#
_entry.id   AF-A0A3R7BVM1-F1
#
_cell.length_a   1.000
_cell.length_b   1.000
_cell.length_c   1.000
_cell.angle_alpha   90.00
_cell.angle_beta   90.00
_cell.angle_gamma   90.00
#
_symmetry.space_group_name_H-M   'P 1'
#
loop_
_entity.id
_entity.type
_entity.pdbx_description
1 polymer ?
#
loop_
_entity_poly.entity_id
_entity_poly.type
_entity_poly.pdbx_seq_one_letter_code
_entity_poly.pdbx_strand_id
1 'polypeptide(L)'
;MIPFDAVIAVALITSAFLSIILEENIHAVVFFGATIVLLSSLYFALGAIFAAIFQLAIGVGTIAVFFLAGEMLSSKKPPKQTLRSKLIGVIAALAISIPSVTLSITPKIGGTFEGLEFSEALWRLRGIDLTAQAFVILVISIGVSIILKRRRS
;
A
#
# COMPACT_ATOMS: atom_id res chain seq x y z
N MET A 1 12.90 10.80 25.14
CA MET A 1 13.29 9.66 24.29
C MET A 1 12.27 9.56 23.18
N ILE A 2 12.69 9.53 21.91
CA ILE A 2 11.73 9.42 20.79
C ILE A 2 11.26 7.95 20.75
N PRO A 3 9.95 7.68 20.74
CA PRO A 3 9.44 6.31 20.65
C PRO A 3 9.83 5.70 19.30
N PHE A 4 10.18 4.41 19.29
CA PHE A 4 10.71 3.70 18.13
C PHE A 4 9.75 3.75 16.92
N ASP A 5 8.47 3.63 17.21
CA ASP A 5 7.32 3.79 16.34
C ASP A 5 7.24 5.18 15.68
N ALA A 6 7.61 6.25 16.38
CA ALA A 6 7.69 7.59 15.76
C ALA A 6 8.88 7.70 14.79
N VAL A 7 10.00 7.06 15.07
CA VAL A 7 11.16 7.03 14.15
C VAL A 7 10.79 6.30 12.85
N ILE A 8 10.13 5.15 12.97
CA ILE A 8 9.63 4.41 11.81
C ILE A 8 8.62 5.23 11.03
N ALA A 9 7.68 5.92 11.71
CA ALA A 9 6.67 6.74 11.06
C ALA A 9 7.30 7.88 10.24
N VAL A 10 8.28 8.60 10.80
CA VAL A 10 9.00 9.67 10.08
C VAL A 10 9.76 9.09 8.88
N ALA A 11 10.45 7.97 9.05
CA ALA A 11 11.16 7.30 7.96
C ALA A 11 10.21 6.87 6.84
N LEU A 12 9.03 6.33 7.19
CA LEU A 12 8.00 5.87 6.26
C LEU A 12 7.40 7.04 5.47
N ILE A 13 7.07 8.14 6.14
CA ILE A 13 6.59 9.35 5.47
C ILE A 13 7.66 9.85 4.50
N THR A 14 8.91 9.95 4.95
CA THR A 14 10.02 10.43 4.11
C THR A 14 10.23 9.55 2.88
N SER A 15 10.25 8.22 3.04
CA SER A 15 10.39 7.29 1.91
C SER A 15 9.21 7.37 0.94
N ALA A 16 7.99 7.52 1.45
CA ALA A 16 6.80 7.67 0.61
C ALA A 16 6.85 8.97 -0.22
N PHE A 17 7.26 10.08 0.38
CA PHE A 17 7.43 11.34 -0.34
C PHE A 17 8.53 11.26 -1.40
N LEU A 18 9.69 10.67 -1.07
CA LEU A 18 10.78 10.50 -2.02
C LEU A 18 10.37 9.62 -3.21
N SER A 19 9.60 8.56 -2.96
CA SER A 19 9.06 7.70 -4.02
C SER A 19 8.22 8.44 -5.05
N ILE A 20 7.52 9.52 -4.66
CA ILE A 20 6.66 10.30 -5.55
C ILE A 20 7.43 11.42 -6.27
N ILE A 21 8.42 12.01 -5.61
CA ILE A 21 9.11 13.21 -6.11
C ILE A 21 10.24 12.87 -7.08
N LEU A 22 10.87 11.70 -6.94
CA LEU A 22 12.00 11.30 -7.77
C LEU A 22 11.57 11.07 -9.23
N GLU A 23 12.25 11.76 -10.15
CA GLU A 23 11.97 11.68 -11.58
C GLU A 23 12.44 10.36 -12.20
N GLU A 24 13.47 9.74 -11.60
CA GLU A 24 14.00 8.47 -12.05
C GLU A 24 13.18 7.30 -11.47
N ASN A 25 12.52 6.56 -12.36
CA ASN A 25 11.63 5.46 -11.99
C ASN A 25 12.31 4.41 -11.09
N ILE A 26 13.59 4.10 -11.32
CA ILE A 26 14.34 3.14 -10.51
C ILE A 26 14.42 3.64 -9.06
N HIS A 27 14.83 4.89 -8.85
CA HIS A 27 14.94 5.48 -7.53
C HIS A 27 13.57 5.59 -6.85
N ALA A 28 12.55 6.03 -7.58
CA ALA A 28 11.17 6.08 -7.10
C ALA A 28 10.67 4.72 -6.58
N VAL A 29 10.94 3.64 -7.32
CA VAL A 29 10.56 2.27 -6.94
C VAL A 29 11.37 1.74 -5.77
N VAL A 30 12.65 2.09 -5.65
CA VAL A 30 13.46 1.72 -4.47
C VAL A 30 12.91 2.35 -3.19
N PHE A 31 12.56 3.64 -3.21
CA PHE A 31 11.94 4.29 -2.05
C PHE A 31 10.51 3.79 -1.78
N PHE A 32 9.80 3.35 -2.81
CA PHE A 32 8.55 2.63 -2.63
C PHE A 32 8.77 1.30 -1.88
N GLY A 33 9.80 0.53 -2.27
CA GLY A 33 10.19 -0.69 -1.57
C GLY A 33 10.59 -0.44 -0.11
N ALA A 34 11.33 0.63 0.16
CA ALA A 34 11.65 1.05 1.53
C ALA A 34 10.38 1.33 2.34
N THR A 35 9.37 1.97 1.72
CA THR A 35 8.07 2.23 2.35
C THR A 35 7.36 0.94 2.73
N ILE A 36 7.39 -0.08 1.86
CA ILE A 36 6.79 -1.40 2.14
C ILE A 36 7.48 -2.09 3.32
N VAL A 37 8.81 -2.07 3.37
CA VAL A 37 9.60 -2.67 4.46
C VAL A 37 9.36 -1.96 5.78
N LEU A 38 9.36 -0.62 5.78
CA LEU A 38 9.10 0.18 6.97
C LEU A 38 7.66 -0.02 7.48
N LEU A 39 6.69 -0.11 6.57
CA LEU A 39 5.29 -0.38 6.95
C LEU A 39 5.11 -1.78 7.52
N SER A 40 5.76 -2.80 6.94
CA SER A 40 5.77 -4.15 7.51
C SER A 40 6.42 -4.18 8.89
N SER A 41 7.52 -3.46 9.07
CA SER A 41 8.21 -3.32 10.37
C SER A 41 7.31 -2.66 11.40
N LEU A 42 6.53 -1.64 11.01
CA LEU A 42 5.53 -1.00 11.86
C LEU A 42 4.42 -1.98 12.25
N TYR A 43 3.89 -2.77 11.32
CA TYR A 43 2.89 -3.80 11.64
C TYR A 43 3.43 -4.85 12.61
N PHE A 44 4.68 -5.27 12.43
CA PHE A 44 5.33 -6.20 13.35
C PHE A 44 5.47 -5.59 14.76
N ALA A 45 5.91 -4.33 14.85
CA ALA A 45 6.03 -3.61 16.12
C ALA A 45 4.69 -3.41 16.83
N LEU A 46 3.59 -3.31 16.08
CA LEU A 46 2.21 -3.23 16.60
C LEU A 46 1.59 -4.61 16.92
N GLY A 47 2.35 -5.70 16.81
CA GLY A 47 1.88 -7.06 17.09
C GLY A 47 1.06 -7.71 15.96
N ALA A 48 0.92 -7.05 14.81
CA ALA A 48 0.17 -7.54 13.66
C ALA A 48 1.06 -8.41 12.72
N ILE A 49 1.56 -9.54 13.22
CA ILE A 49 2.55 -10.38 12.52
C ILE A 49 2.05 -10.88 11.16
N PHE A 50 0.80 -11.36 11.09
CA PHE A 50 0.23 -11.82 9.81
C PHE A 50 0.22 -10.72 8.75
N ALA A 51 -0.21 -9.50 9.13
CA ALA A 51 -0.23 -8.35 8.24
C ALA A 51 1.18 -7.94 7.80
N ALA A 52 2.17 -7.98 8.71
CA ALA A 52 3.56 -7.68 8.39
C ALA A 52 4.12 -8.62 7.31
N ILE A 53 3.93 -9.93 7.46
CA ILE A 53 4.40 -10.94 6.50
C ILE A 53 3.68 -10.80 5.17
N PHE A 54 2.35 -10.67 5.20
CA PHE A 54 1.53 -10.54 3.99
C PHE A 54 1.88 -9.26 3.21
N GLN A 55 2.13 -8.15 3.91
CA GLN A 55 2.58 -6.89 3.31
C GLN A 55 3.91 -7.03 2.56
N LEU A 56 4.87 -7.79 3.11
CA LEU A 56 6.12 -8.07 2.40
C LEU A 56 5.90 -8.95 1.18
N ALA A 57 5.11 -10.03 1.33
CA ALA A 57 4.87 -10.98 0.25
C ALA A 57 4.20 -10.31 -0.97
N ILE A 58 3.11 -9.56 -0.75
CA ILE A 58 2.46 -8.79 -1.83
C ILE A 58 3.36 -7.66 -2.31
N GLY A 59 4.08 -7.03 -1.38
CA GLY A 59 4.92 -5.89 -1.68
C GLY A 59 6.03 -6.21 -2.67
N VAL A 60 6.67 -7.37 -2.58
CA VAL A 60 7.68 -7.82 -3.55
C VAL A 60 7.08 -7.92 -4.96
N GLY A 61 5.89 -8.52 -5.09
CA GLY A 61 5.19 -8.59 -6.38
C GLY A 61 4.83 -7.20 -6.93
N THR A 62 4.40 -6.30 -6.05
CA THR A 62 4.05 -4.92 -6.41
C THR A 62 5.27 -4.13 -6.87
N ILE A 63 6.41 -4.28 -6.18
CA ILE A 63 7.69 -3.69 -6.59
C ILE A 63 8.10 -4.21 -7.97
N ALA A 64 8.02 -5.52 -8.22
CA ALA A 64 8.37 -6.09 -9.52
C ALA A 64 7.51 -5.51 -10.66
N VAL A 65 6.20 -5.38 -10.44
CA VAL A 65 5.28 -4.79 -11.41
C VAL A 65 5.58 -3.31 -11.64
N PHE A 66 5.77 -2.51 -10.59
CA PHE A 66 6.10 -1.09 -10.73
C PHE A 66 7.48 -0.86 -11.33
N PHE A 67 8.45 -1.71 -11.02
CA PHE A 67 9.75 -1.67 -11.65
C PHE A 67 9.65 -1.92 -13.15
N LEU A 68 8.97 -3.00 -13.55
CA LEU A 68 8.80 -3.34 -14.96
C LEU A 68 7.98 -2.28 -15.71
N ALA A 69 6.87 -1.82 -15.12
CA ALA A 69 6.06 -0.75 -15.69
C ALA A 69 6.86 0.55 -15.79
N GLY A 70 7.63 0.87 -14.74
CA GLY A 70 8.52 2.01 -14.69
C GLY A 70 9.55 1.96 -15.81
N GLU A 71 10.31 0.88 -15.94
CA GLU A 71 11.32 0.71 -16.97
C GLU A 71 10.72 0.75 -18.38
N MET A 72 9.66 -0.03 -18.64
CA MET A 72 9.09 -0.19 -19.98
C MET A 72 8.29 1.04 -20.47
N LEU A 73 7.70 1.81 -19.56
CA LEU A 73 6.86 2.97 -19.91
C LEU A 73 7.58 4.32 -19.75
N SER A 74 8.82 4.36 -19.26
CA SER A 74 9.56 5.59 -18.93
C SER A 74 9.90 6.52 -20.12
N SER A 75 9.56 6.15 -21.35
CA SER A 75 10.05 6.82 -22.56
C SER A 75 9.43 8.20 -22.82
N LYS A 76 8.52 8.70 -21.97
CA LYS A 76 7.94 10.05 -22.06
C LYS A 76 8.33 10.90 -20.86
N LYS A 77 8.97 12.06 -21.11
CA LYS A 77 9.13 13.11 -20.09
C LYS A 77 7.75 13.44 -19.52
N PRO A 78 7.56 13.42 -18.19
CA PRO A 78 6.28 13.74 -17.60
C PRO A 78 5.89 15.18 -17.98
N PRO A 79 4.61 15.43 -18.30
CA PRO A 79 4.15 16.80 -18.52
C PRO A 79 4.48 17.64 -17.28
N LYS A 80 5.09 18.82 -17.48
CA LYS A 80 5.45 19.72 -16.38
C LYS A 80 4.19 20.00 -15.55
N GLN A 81 4.18 19.50 -14.31
CA GLN A 81 3.10 19.80 -13.38
C GLN A 81 3.06 21.31 -13.13
N THR A 82 1.89 21.91 -13.34
CA THR A 82 1.68 23.33 -13.06
C THR A 82 1.63 23.56 -11.54
N LEU A 83 1.99 24.76 -11.08
CA LEU A 83 1.88 25.12 -9.66
C LEU A 83 0.46 24.88 -9.11
N ARG A 84 -0.56 25.10 -9.95
CA ARG A 84 -1.97 24.85 -9.62
C ARG A 84 -2.24 23.36 -9.36
N SER A 85 -1.71 22.45 -10.18
CA SER A 85 -1.93 21.01 -9.97
C SER A 85 -1.21 20.51 -8.72
N LYS A 86 -0.02 21.04 -8.40
CA LYS A 86 0.69 20.72 -7.15
C LYS A 86 -0.09 21.19 -5.93
N LEU A 87 -0.60 22.43 -5.96
CA LEU A 87 -1.36 23.01 -4.86
C LEU A 87 -2.66 22.23 -4.59
N ILE A 88 -3.38 21.85 -5.66
CA ILE A 88 -4.57 21.00 -5.54
C ILE A 88 -4.22 19.65 -4.91
N GLY A 89 -3.10 19.02 -5.31
CA GLY A 89 -2.64 17.76 -4.72
C GLY A 89 -2.35 17.88 -3.22
N VAL A 90 -1.71 18.96 -2.79
CA VAL A 90 -1.43 19.21 -1.36
C VAL A 90 -2.72 19.44 -0.57
N ILE A 91 -3.65 20.25 -1.11
CA ILE A 91 -4.95 20.50 -0.46
C ILE A 91 -5.73 19.19 -0.33
N ALA A 92 -5.74 18.35 -1.37
CA ALA A 92 -6.39 17.03 -1.32
C ALA A 92 -5.74 16.11 -0.28
N ALA A 93 -4.41 16.06 -0.21
CA ALA A 93 -3.70 15.26 0.78
C ALA A 93 -4.01 15.72 2.22
N LEU A 94 -4.04 17.03 2.47
CA LEU A 94 -4.41 17.61 3.76
C LEU A 94 -5.87 17.28 4.11
N ALA A 95 -6.79 17.43 3.16
CA ALA A 95 -8.20 17.12 3.36
C ALA A 95 -8.43 15.64 3.72
N ILE A 96 -7.68 14.72 3.10
CA ILE A 96 -7.73 13.28 3.42
C ILE A 96 -7.09 12.97 4.78
N SER A 97 -6.08 13.73 5.20
CA SER A 97 -5.38 13.53 6.47
C SER A 97 -6.22 13.93 7.69
N ILE A 98 -7.04 14.99 7.60
CA ILE A 98 -7.82 15.52 8.74
C ILE A 98 -8.72 14.46 9.40
N PRO A 99 -9.56 13.70 8.66
CA PRO A 99 -10.39 12.66 9.25
C PRO A 99 -9.57 11.56 9.95
N SER A 100 -8.40 11.22 9.40
CA SER A 100 -7.56 10.15 9.95
C SER A 100 -6.96 10.48 11.32
N VAL A 101 -6.80 11.77 11.66
CA VAL A 101 -6.26 12.21 12.95
C VAL A 101 -7.36 12.58 13.94
N THR A 102 -8.47 13.15 13.44
CA THR A 102 -9.54 13.68 14.29
C THR A 102 -10.61 12.64 14.66
N LEU A 103 -10.87 11.65 13.81
CA LEU A 103 -11.73 10.53 14.18
C LEU A 103 -10.95 9.51 15.02
N SER A 104 -10.95 9.72 16.33
CA SER A 104 -10.63 8.66 17.28
C SER A 104 -11.80 7.67 17.34
N ILE A 105 -11.83 6.74 16.37
CA ILE A 105 -12.72 5.59 16.44
C ILE A 105 -12.13 4.67 17.50
N THR A 106 -12.53 4.84 18.76
CA THR A 106 -12.27 3.82 19.78
C THR A 106 -12.98 2.56 19.31
N PRO A 107 -12.24 1.52 18.87
CA PRO A 107 -12.90 0.31 18.44
C PRO A 107 -13.59 -0.25 19.68
N LYS A 108 -14.93 -0.30 19.66
CA LYS A 108 -15.65 -1.16 20.58
C LYS A 108 -15.20 -2.57 20.19
N ILE A 109 -14.30 -3.15 20.98
CA ILE A 109 -14.01 -4.58 20.95
C ILE A 109 -15.28 -5.24 21.50
N GLY A 110 -16.30 -5.30 20.64
CA GLY A 110 -17.59 -5.88 20.94
C GLY A 110 -17.42 -7.39 20.88
N GLY A 111 -17.34 -7.99 22.06
CA GLY A 111 -17.19 -9.43 22.24
C GLY A 111 -15.77 -9.80 22.65
N THR A 112 -15.64 -10.34 23.85
CA THR A 112 -14.56 -11.25 24.24
C THR A 112 -14.49 -12.39 23.23
N PHE A 113 -13.66 -12.22 22.20
CA PHE A 113 -13.13 -13.31 21.38
C PHE A 113 -11.76 -13.70 21.90
N GLU A 114 -11.63 -13.88 23.22
CA GLU A 114 -10.47 -14.53 23.81
C GLU A 114 -10.39 -15.94 23.20
N GLY A 115 -9.37 -16.19 22.38
CA GLY A 115 -9.01 -17.53 21.91
C GLY A 115 -9.42 -17.92 20.48
N LEU A 116 -10.04 -17.05 19.67
CA LEU A 116 -10.19 -17.33 18.24
C LEU A 116 -8.90 -16.98 17.48
N GLU A 117 -8.34 -17.94 16.75
CA GLU A 117 -7.20 -17.69 15.87
C GLU A 117 -7.60 -16.72 14.74
N PHE A 118 -6.64 -15.90 14.29
CA PHE A 118 -6.86 -14.89 13.24
C PHE A 118 -7.49 -15.47 11.96
N SER A 119 -7.09 -16.68 11.55
CA SER A 119 -7.67 -17.36 10.38
C SER A 119 -9.15 -17.69 10.57
N GLU A 120 -9.53 -18.10 11.78
CA GLU A 120 -10.92 -18.44 12.08
C GLU A 120 -11.78 -17.17 12.12
N ALA A 121 -11.24 -16.08 12.67
CA ALA A 121 -11.89 -14.77 12.62
C ALA A 121 -12.09 -14.28 11.18
N LEU A 122 -11.09 -14.42 10.31
CA LEU A 122 -11.22 -14.07 8.89
C LEU A 122 -12.34 -14.87 8.22
N TRP A 123 -12.39 -16.18 8.43
CA TRP A 123 -13.35 -17.03 7.72
C TRP A 123 -14.77 -16.91 8.28
N ARG A 124 -14.94 -16.81 9.60
CA ARG A 124 -16.25 -16.75 10.25
C ARG A 124 -16.88 -15.37 10.21
N LEU A 125 -16.08 -14.31 10.36
CA LEU A 125 -16.60 -12.93 10.43
C LEU A 125 -16.50 -12.21 9.09
N ARG A 126 -15.50 -12.54 8.27
CA ARG A 126 -15.20 -11.85 7.00
C ARG A 126 -15.02 -12.79 5.81
N GLY A 127 -15.54 -14.01 5.89
CA GLY A 127 -15.36 -15.01 4.82
C GLY A 127 -15.97 -14.57 3.49
N ILE A 128 -17.09 -13.85 3.54
CA ILE A 128 -17.73 -13.25 2.35
C ILE A 128 -16.80 -12.20 1.72
N ASP A 129 -16.24 -11.30 2.53
CA ASP A 129 -15.31 -10.27 2.05
C ASP A 129 -14.06 -10.90 1.43
N LEU A 130 -13.50 -11.93 2.09
CA LEU A 130 -12.32 -12.65 1.59
C LEU A 130 -12.60 -13.34 0.25
N THR A 131 -13.75 -14.01 0.13
CA THR A 131 -14.16 -14.69 -1.10
C THR A 131 -14.39 -13.69 -2.24
N ALA A 132 -15.04 -12.56 -1.94
CA ALA A 132 -15.25 -11.49 -2.92
C ALA A 132 -13.92 -10.89 -3.39
N GLN A 133 -12.97 -10.64 -2.50
CA GLN A 133 -11.64 -10.16 -2.86
C GLN A 133 -10.87 -11.16 -3.73
N ALA A 134 -10.92 -12.45 -3.40
CA ALA A 134 -10.31 -13.51 -4.22
C ALA A 134 -10.91 -13.54 -5.63
N PHE A 135 -12.23 -13.38 -5.75
CA PHE A 135 -12.90 -13.27 -7.04
C PHE A 135 -12.45 -12.05 -7.86
N VAL A 136 -12.28 -10.89 -7.22
CA VAL A 136 -11.74 -9.69 -7.88
C VAL A 136 -10.33 -9.94 -8.43
N ILE A 137 -9.45 -10.55 -7.64
CA ILE A 137 -8.08 -10.89 -8.07
C ILE A 137 -8.11 -11.84 -9.27
N LEU A 138 -9.01 -12.84 -9.25
CA LEU A 138 -9.19 -13.76 -10.37
C LEU A 138 -9.64 -13.03 -11.64
N VAL A 139 -10.65 -12.16 -11.55
CA VAL A 139 -11.17 -11.39 -12.69
C VAL A 139 -10.09 -10.49 -13.28
N ILE A 140 -9.30 -9.80 -12.44
CA ILE A 140 -8.17 -8.97 -12.88
C ILE A 140 -7.14 -9.83 -13.60
N SER A 141 -6.78 -10.99 -13.04
CA SER A 141 -5.78 -11.90 -13.62
C SER A 141 -6.20 -12.44 -14.99
N ILE A 142 -7.48 -12.80 -15.15
CA ILE A 142 -8.06 -13.22 -16.44
C ILE A 142 -8.03 -12.05 -17.43
N GLY A 143 -8.46 -10.86 -17.00
CA GLY A 143 -8.47 -9.66 -17.84
C GLY A 143 -7.07 -9.33 -18.40
N VAL A 144 -6.05 -9.35 -17.54
CA VAL A 144 -4.64 -9.15 -17.95
C VAL A 144 -4.21 -10.24 -18.94
N SER A 145 -4.53 -11.51 -18.67
CA SER A 145 -4.18 -12.64 -19.53
C SER A 145 -4.80 -12.52 -20.93
N ILE A 146 -6.07 -12.12 -21.03
CA ILE A 146 -6.77 -11.90 -22.30
C ILE A 146 -6.12 -10.75 -23.08
N ILE A 147 -5.83 -9.62 -22.42
CA ILE A 147 -5.18 -8.46 -23.05
C ILE A 147 -3.81 -8.85 -23.60
N LEU A 148 -3.01 -9.57 -22.82
CA LEU A 148 -1.68 -10.04 -23.24
C LEU A 148 -1.77 -11.02 -24.41
N LYS A 149 -2.72 -11.96 -24.38
CA LYS A 149 -2.96 -12.90 -25.50
C LYS A 149 -3.33 -12.15 -26.78
N ARG A 150 -4.21 -11.15 -26.69
CA ARG A 150 -4.65 -10.37 -27.86
C ARG A 150 -3.55 -9.51 -28.46
N ARG A 151 -2.63 -8.97 -27.65
CA ARG A 151 -1.50 -8.16 -28.15
C ARG A 151 -0.38 -8.99 -28.79
N ARG A 152 -0.35 -10.30 -28.55
CA ARG A 152 0.67 -11.21 -29.07
C ARG A 152 0.26 -11.88 -30.40
N SER A 153 -1.03 -11.86 -30.72
CA SER A 153 -1.59 -12.32 -32.00
C SER A 153 -1.75 -11.16 -32.97
#